data_AF-A0A1I7V299-F1
#
_entry.id   AF-A0A1I7V299-F1
#
_cell.length_a   1.000
_cell.length_b   1.000
_cell.length_c   1.000
_cell.angle_alpha   90.00
_cell.angle_beta   90.00
_cell.angle_gamma   90.00
#
_symmetry.space_group_name_H-M   'P 1'
#
loop_
_entity.id
_entity.type
_entity.pdbx_description
1 polymer ?
#
loop_
_entity_poly.entity_id
_entity_poly.type
_entity_poly.pdbx_seq_one_letter_code
_entity_poly.pdbx_strand_id
1 'polypeptide(L)'
;MFSPVKLLVFGIILLGVGYTTNITTIPEPSSEIAPAKNCTPLTVFRVFSCFFRLGDFMRKLYFLDIEKKSSLRGFYDSCSSLHEFLASLSCGKNDANDTEMINKIGSYCSGLHYMFEEFHPCLNKFEEKKPECFSSWSPFLDKEKNGTEKSQDEICKNFFGKDNCMKKEVTETCSKKEWQGLRDHFIKITPDVKDCKLEDL
;
A
#
# COMPACT_ATOMS: atom_id res chain seq x y z
N MET A 1 -1.42 27.41 7.74
CA MET A 1 -0.58 27.34 6.51
C MET A 1 0.40 26.20 6.73
N PHE A 2 0.06 24.98 6.33
CA PHE A 2 0.87 23.78 6.59
C PHE A 2 1.85 23.52 5.42
N SER A 3 3.05 23.06 5.78
CA SER A 3 4.28 23.04 4.96
C SER A 3 4.42 21.77 4.09
N PRO A 4 5.12 21.82 2.93
CA PRO A 4 5.34 20.71 1.95
C PRO A 4 5.95 19.40 2.48
N VAL A 5 6.19 19.25 3.78
CA VAL A 5 6.61 17.99 4.44
C VAL A 5 5.56 16.88 4.30
N LYS A 6 4.28 17.26 4.06
CA LYS A 6 3.12 16.38 3.88
C LYS A 6 3.24 15.34 2.74
N LEU A 7 4.24 15.46 1.86
CA LEU A 7 4.42 14.62 0.67
C LEU A 7 5.41 13.44 0.83
N LEU A 8 6.29 13.45 1.84
CA LEU A 8 7.43 12.51 1.88
C LEU A 8 7.11 11.14 2.50
N VAL A 9 6.13 11.04 3.41
CA VAL A 9 5.87 9.83 4.21
C VAL A 9 5.03 8.77 3.46
N PHE A 10 4.18 9.18 2.50
CA PHE A 10 3.34 8.25 1.74
C PHE A 10 3.35 8.49 0.21
N GLY A 11 3.94 9.60 -0.27
CA GLY A 11 3.75 10.09 -1.64
C GLY A 11 4.79 9.66 -2.68
N ILE A 12 5.94 9.09 -2.29
CA ILE A 12 7.06 8.90 -3.24
C ILE A 12 6.97 7.62 -4.09
N ILE A 13 6.18 6.62 -3.71
CA ILE A 13 6.24 5.31 -4.41
C ILE A 13 5.26 5.21 -5.60
N LEU A 14 4.30 6.14 -5.74
CA LEU A 14 3.33 6.10 -6.85
C LEU A 14 3.87 6.58 -8.21
N LEU A 15 5.14 7.00 -8.30
CA LEU A 15 5.79 7.40 -9.56
C LEU A 15 6.84 6.39 -10.07
N GLY A 16 7.04 5.27 -9.38
CA GLY A 16 8.10 4.29 -9.67
C GLY A 16 7.70 3.11 -10.57
N VAL A 17 6.49 3.05 -11.14
CA VAL A 17 6.17 2.03 -12.14
C VAL A 17 6.59 2.55 -13.51
N GLY A 18 7.88 2.41 -13.80
CA GLY A 18 8.38 2.51 -15.17
C GLY A 18 7.70 1.43 -16.01
N TYR A 19 6.85 1.85 -16.94
CA TYR A 19 6.35 1.01 -18.02
C TYR A 19 7.54 0.45 -18.80
N THR A 20 7.88 -0.83 -18.64
CA THR A 20 8.63 -1.57 -19.65
C THR A 20 7.63 -2.33 -20.51
N THR A 21 7.16 -1.68 -21.57
CA THR A 21 6.35 -2.33 -22.59
C THR A 21 7.21 -3.31 -23.37
N ASN A 22 7.01 -4.61 -23.17
CA ASN A 22 7.27 -5.61 -24.19
C ASN A 22 5.95 -6.30 -24.52
N ILE A 23 5.18 -5.66 -25.42
CA ILE A 23 4.09 -6.33 -26.12
C ILE A 23 4.76 -7.27 -27.12
N THR A 24 4.92 -8.54 -26.75
CA THR A 24 5.25 -9.60 -27.69
C THR A 24 4.09 -10.57 -27.76
N THR A 25 3.38 -10.48 -28.89
CA THR A 25 2.79 -11.58 -29.67
C THR A 25 2.00 -12.66 -28.92
N ILE A 26 0.71 -12.70 -29.26
CA ILE A 26 -0.24 -13.80 -29.03
C ILE A 26 0.35 -15.14 -29.51
N PRO A 27 0.36 -16.19 -28.67
CA PRO A 27 0.25 -17.56 -29.15
C PRO A 27 -1.12 -18.14 -28.78
N GLU A 28 -1.74 -18.75 -29.77
CA GLU A 28 -2.94 -19.60 -29.68
C GLU A 28 -2.68 -20.93 -28.92
N PRO A 29 -3.72 -21.73 -28.61
CA PRO A 29 -3.91 -22.34 -27.30
C PRO A 29 -3.37 -23.77 -27.19
N SER A 30 -2.91 -24.13 -25.98
CA SER A 30 -2.79 -25.53 -25.59
C SER A 30 -3.19 -25.73 -24.13
N SER A 31 -4.33 -26.43 -24.01
CA SER A 31 -4.77 -27.34 -22.96
C SER A 31 -3.96 -27.46 -21.66
N GLU A 32 -4.63 -27.17 -20.54
CA GLU A 32 -5.09 -28.19 -19.56
C GLU A 32 -5.99 -27.50 -18.52
N ILE A 33 -7.31 -27.68 -18.66
CA ILE A 33 -8.31 -27.06 -17.78
C ILE A 33 -8.47 -27.95 -16.55
N ALA A 34 -7.73 -27.64 -15.48
CA ALA A 34 -8.21 -27.92 -14.13
C ALA A 34 -9.56 -27.18 -13.97
N PRO A 35 -10.59 -27.78 -13.33
CA PRO A 35 -11.93 -27.19 -13.30
C PRO A 35 -11.87 -25.82 -12.63
N ALA A 36 -11.97 -24.76 -13.44
CA ALA A 36 -11.93 -23.39 -12.97
C ALA A 36 -13.11 -23.18 -12.01
N LYS A 37 -12.80 -22.88 -10.74
CA LYS A 37 -13.77 -22.34 -9.79
C LYS A 37 -14.51 -21.20 -10.49
N ASN A 38 -15.84 -21.18 -10.45
CA ASN A 38 -16.77 -20.22 -11.05
C ASN A 38 -16.22 -18.78 -11.31
N CYS A 39 -15.37 -18.61 -12.33
CA CYS A 39 -14.82 -17.31 -12.67
C CYS A 39 -15.75 -16.61 -13.65
N THR A 40 -16.05 -15.35 -13.36
CA THR A 40 -16.89 -14.57 -14.26
C THR A 40 -16.06 -14.13 -15.48
N PRO A 41 -16.56 -14.30 -16.71
CA PRO A 41 -15.82 -13.94 -17.92
C PRO A 41 -15.42 -12.45 -17.97
N LEU A 42 -14.27 -12.18 -18.59
CA LEU A 42 -13.78 -10.83 -18.85
C LEU A 42 -14.56 -10.22 -20.02
N THR A 43 -15.43 -9.26 -19.75
CA THR A 43 -16.24 -8.57 -20.77
C THR A 43 -15.65 -7.19 -21.11
N VAL A 44 -15.94 -6.67 -22.29
CA VAL A 44 -15.57 -5.30 -22.71
C VAL A 44 -16.04 -4.26 -21.68
N PHE A 45 -17.26 -4.41 -21.16
CA PHE A 45 -17.80 -3.56 -20.09
C PHE A 45 -16.93 -3.58 -18.83
N ARG A 46 -16.43 -4.76 -18.43
CA ARG A 46 -15.50 -4.87 -17.29
C ARG A 46 -14.16 -4.23 -17.57
N VAL A 47 -13.62 -4.37 -18.78
CA VAL A 47 -12.37 -3.68 -19.16
C VAL A 47 -12.54 -2.16 -19.07
N PHE A 48 -13.64 -1.60 -19.60
CA PHE A 48 -13.93 -0.17 -19.43
C PHE A 48 -14.12 0.23 -17.96
N SER A 49 -14.79 -0.60 -17.16
CA SER A 49 -14.90 -0.38 -15.71
C SER A 49 -13.54 -0.36 -15.02
N CYS A 50 -12.57 -1.17 -15.48
CA CYS A 50 -11.19 -1.15 -14.97
C CYS A 50 -10.55 0.23 -15.20
N PHE A 51 -10.56 0.69 -16.45
CA PHE A 51 -10.00 1.99 -16.82
C PHE A 51 -10.66 3.14 -16.06
N PHE A 52 -11.98 3.07 -15.84
CA PHE A 52 -12.69 4.08 -15.07
C PHE A 52 -12.26 4.09 -13.59
N ARG A 53 -12.17 2.93 -12.94
CA ARG A 53 -11.75 2.83 -11.53
C ARG A 53 -10.30 3.26 -11.34
N LEU A 54 -9.41 2.84 -12.25
CA LEU A 54 -8.03 3.29 -12.27
C LEU A 54 -7.95 4.81 -12.50
N GLY A 55 -8.73 5.35 -13.44
CA GLY A 55 -8.80 6.80 -13.68
C GLY A 55 -9.32 7.58 -12.47
N ASP A 56 -10.35 7.09 -11.78
CA ASP A 56 -10.87 7.72 -10.56
C ASP A 56 -9.84 7.69 -9.43
N PHE A 57 -9.15 6.56 -9.24
CA PHE A 57 -8.04 6.44 -8.30
C PHE A 57 -6.93 7.45 -8.63
N MET A 58 -6.42 7.47 -9.86
CA MET A 58 -5.34 8.37 -10.28
C MET A 58 -5.74 9.84 -10.13
N ARG A 59 -6.98 10.19 -10.48
CA ARG A 59 -7.51 11.55 -10.30
C ARG A 59 -7.56 11.94 -8.84
N LYS A 60 -8.11 11.09 -7.97
CA LYS A 60 -8.21 11.40 -6.53
C LYS A 60 -6.87 11.40 -5.83
N LEU A 61 -5.93 10.57 -6.27
CA LEU A 61 -4.54 10.63 -5.86
C LEU A 61 -3.91 11.98 -6.23
N TYR A 62 -4.09 12.41 -7.49
CA TYR A 62 -3.54 13.68 -7.98
C TYR A 62 -4.11 14.89 -7.22
N PHE A 63 -5.39 14.86 -6.89
CA PHE A 63 -6.07 15.93 -6.15
C PHE A 63 -6.19 15.64 -4.64
N LEU A 64 -5.36 14.74 -4.10
CA LEU A 64 -5.46 14.32 -2.71
C LEU A 64 -5.11 15.47 -1.76
N ASP A 65 -6.12 15.98 -1.08
CA ASP A 65 -5.97 16.83 0.10
C ASP A 65 -6.05 15.97 1.37
N ILE A 66 -4.91 15.82 2.06
CA ILE A 66 -4.81 15.04 3.29
C ILE A 66 -5.31 15.78 4.54
N GLU A 67 -5.54 17.10 4.45
CA GLU A 67 -6.14 17.87 5.54
C GLU A 67 -7.66 17.72 5.56
N LYS A 68 -8.23 17.40 4.39
CA LYS A 68 -9.67 17.30 4.20
C LYS A 68 -10.14 15.85 4.32
N LYS A 69 -10.82 15.52 5.43
CA LYS A 69 -11.41 14.19 5.66
C LYS A 69 -12.22 13.65 4.47
N SER A 70 -13.00 14.50 3.79
CA SER A 70 -13.79 14.07 2.62
C SER A 70 -12.93 13.69 1.41
N SER A 71 -11.76 14.33 1.24
CA SER A 71 -10.81 14.02 0.18
C SER A 71 -10.12 12.68 0.46
N LEU A 72 -9.63 12.50 1.69
CA LEU A 72 -9.06 11.22 2.17
C LEU A 72 -10.05 10.06 2.01
N ARG A 73 -11.30 10.25 2.44
CA ARG A 73 -12.35 9.24 2.28
C ARG A 73 -12.60 8.94 0.80
N GLY A 74 -12.72 9.97 -0.03
CA GLY A 74 -12.94 9.80 -1.46
C GLY A 74 -11.82 9.00 -2.14
N PHE A 75 -10.57 9.27 -1.78
CA PHE A 75 -9.40 8.53 -2.24
C PHE A 75 -9.39 7.08 -1.75
N TYR A 76 -9.63 6.84 -0.46
CA TYR A 76 -9.78 5.49 0.09
C TYR A 76 -10.85 4.69 -0.65
N ASP A 77 -12.03 5.27 -0.87
CA ASP A 77 -13.13 4.60 -1.57
C ASP A 77 -12.71 4.22 -3.00
N SER A 78 -11.95 5.07 -3.70
CA SER A 78 -11.42 4.74 -5.03
C SER A 78 -10.35 3.66 -5.00
N CYS A 79 -9.51 3.66 -3.96
CA CYS A 79 -8.44 2.68 -3.76
C CYS A 79 -9.04 1.28 -3.50
N SER A 80 -9.97 1.18 -2.55
CA SER A 80 -10.69 -0.06 -2.24
C SER A 80 -11.48 -0.58 -3.45
N SER A 81 -12.17 0.33 -4.15
CA SER A 81 -12.90 0.03 -5.39
C SER A 81 -12.00 -0.53 -6.48
N LEU A 82 -10.78 -0.01 -6.64
CA LEU A 82 -9.79 -0.51 -7.59
C LEU A 82 -9.25 -1.89 -7.14
N HIS A 83 -8.87 -2.03 -5.87
CA HIS A 83 -8.36 -3.29 -5.32
C HIS A 83 -9.36 -4.44 -5.48
N GLU A 84 -10.61 -4.27 -5.05
CA GLU A 84 -11.67 -5.28 -5.17
C GLU A 84 -11.87 -5.70 -6.63
N PHE A 85 -11.82 -4.72 -7.54
CA PHE A 85 -11.99 -5.00 -8.95
C PHE A 85 -10.82 -5.81 -9.52
N LEU A 86 -9.57 -5.41 -9.23
CA LEU A 86 -8.40 -6.16 -9.69
C LEU A 86 -8.36 -7.58 -9.09
N ALA A 87 -8.70 -7.74 -7.80
CA ALA A 87 -8.83 -9.05 -7.16
C ALA A 87 -9.92 -9.91 -7.81
N SER A 88 -10.99 -9.31 -8.33
CA SER A 88 -12.02 -10.05 -9.08
C SER A 88 -11.54 -10.50 -10.47
N LEU A 89 -10.58 -9.78 -11.06
CA LEU A 89 -10.00 -10.11 -12.37
C LEU A 89 -8.96 -11.24 -12.32
N SER A 90 -8.28 -11.41 -11.19
CA SER A 90 -7.30 -12.50 -10.99
C SER A 90 -7.95 -13.87 -10.76
N CYS A 91 -9.28 -13.99 -10.84
CA CYS A 91 -9.97 -15.27 -10.69
C CYS A 91 -9.43 -16.31 -11.69
N GLY A 92 -8.81 -17.37 -11.15
CA GLY A 92 -8.27 -18.46 -11.95
C GLY A 92 -6.94 -18.16 -12.65
N LYS A 93 -6.39 -16.94 -12.50
CA LYS A 93 -5.04 -16.58 -12.94
C LYS A 93 -4.12 -16.54 -11.72
N ASN A 94 -3.18 -17.47 -11.67
CA ASN A 94 -2.11 -17.50 -10.66
C ASN A 94 -0.83 -16.88 -11.25
N ASP A 95 -0.94 -15.72 -11.89
CA ASP A 95 0.27 -14.97 -12.24
C ASP A 95 0.81 -14.30 -10.97
N ALA A 96 2.07 -14.61 -10.65
CA ALA A 96 2.69 -14.16 -9.41
C ALA A 96 2.87 -12.63 -9.38
N ASN A 97 3.15 -12.01 -10.53
CA ASN A 97 3.38 -10.58 -10.65
C ASN A 97 2.05 -9.79 -10.53
N ASP A 98 0.99 -10.27 -11.18
CA ASP A 98 -0.35 -9.70 -11.02
C ASP A 98 -0.83 -9.80 -9.56
N THR A 99 -0.61 -10.95 -8.92
CA THR A 99 -0.96 -11.18 -7.51
C THR A 99 -0.19 -10.25 -6.58
N GLU A 100 1.11 -10.08 -6.81
CA GLU A 100 1.95 -9.16 -6.05
C GLU A 100 1.47 -7.71 -6.19
N MET A 101 1.19 -7.25 -7.41
CA MET A 101 0.69 -5.90 -7.67
C MET A 101 -0.65 -5.65 -6.96
N ILE A 102 -1.60 -6.59 -7.05
CA ILE A 102 -2.92 -6.49 -6.41
C ILE A 102 -2.79 -6.40 -4.89
N ASN A 103 -1.94 -7.24 -4.31
CA ASN A 103 -1.66 -7.25 -2.88
C ASN A 103 -1.05 -5.92 -2.45
N LYS A 104 -0.04 -5.41 -3.16
CA LYS A 104 0.58 -4.11 -2.88
C LYS A 104 -0.46 -2.99 -2.88
N ILE A 105 -1.32 -2.90 -3.90
CA ILE A 105 -2.40 -1.91 -3.95
C ILE A 105 -3.29 -2.04 -2.71
N GLY A 106 -3.71 -3.26 -2.37
CA GLY A 106 -4.53 -3.51 -1.18
C GLY A 106 -3.87 -3.07 0.12
N SER A 107 -2.58 -3.37 0.28
CA SER A 107 -1.76 -2.95 1.42
C SER A 107 -1.70 -1.43 1.55
N TYR A 108 -1.46 -0.72 0.45
CA TYR A 108 -1.48 0.75 0.44
C TYR A 108 -2.85 1.30 0.83
N CYS A 109 -3.94 0.80 0.22
CA CYS A 109 -5.30 1.25 0.54
C CYS A 109 -5.62 1.06 2.03
N SER A 110 -5.26 -0.10 2.58
CA SER A 110 -5.49 -0.44 3.98
C SER A 110 -4.64 0.40 4.94
N GLY A 111 -3.37 0.63 4.61
CA GLY A 111 -2.47 1.46 5.41
C GLY A 111 -2.96 2.91 5.49
N LEU A 112 -3.35 3.48 4.34
CA LEU A 112 -3.92 4.83 4.27
C LEU A 112 -5.21 4.94 5.08
N HIS A 113 -6.12 3.98 4.96
CA HIS A 113 -7.35 3.96 5.74
C HIS A 113 -7.07 4.03 7.24
N TYR A 114 -6.19 3.15 7.72
CA TYR A 114 -5.83 3.10 9.13
C TYR A 114 -5.22 4.42 9.59
N MET A 115 -4.27 4.98 8.83
CA MET A 115 -3.60 6.22 9.21
C MET A 115 -4.56 7.40 9.35
N PHE A 116 -5.60 7.46 8.51
CA PHE A 116 -6.49 8.61 8.39
C PHE A 116 -7.87 8.45 9.07
N GLU A 117 -8.27 7.24 9.45
CA GLU A 117 -9.48 7.01 10.25
C GLU A 117 -9.13 6.60 11.68
N GLU A 118 -8.33 5.53 11.85
CA GLU A 118 -8.08 4.93 13.16
C GLU A 118 -6.94 5.62 13.92
N PHE A 119 -5.83 5.89 13.24
CA PHE A 119 -4.62 6.50 13.81
C PHE A 119 -4.65 8.03 13.76
N HIS A 120 -5.63 8.62 13.08
CA HIS A 120 -5.72 10.07 12.86
C HIS A 120 -5.59 10.93 14.14
N PRO A 121 -6.20 10.55 15.29
CA PRO A 121 -6.02 11.30 16.53
C PRO A 121 -4.56 11.35 17.01
N CYS A 122 -3.77 10.31 16.74
CA CYS A 122 -2.34 10.26 17.05
C CYS A 122 -1.53 11.05 16.01
N LEU A 123 -1.88 10.92 14.73
CA LEU A 123 -1.26 11.66 13.63
C LEU A 123 -1.25 13.17 13.88
N ASN A 124 -2.37 13.72 14.36
CA ASN A 124 -2.49 15.15 14.68
C ASN A 124 -1.51 15.61 15.78
N LYS A 125 -1.16 14.74 16.74
CA LYS A 125 -0.18 15.07 17.80
C LYS A 125 1.25 15.13 17.29
N PHE A 126 1.56 14.39 16.22
CA PHE A 126 2.88 14.42 15.59
C PHE A 126 3.15 15.71 14.82
N GLU A 127 2.12 16.45 14.40
CA GLU A 127 2.27 17.71 13.66
C GLU A 127 3.00 18.80 14.48
N GLU A 128 2.89 18.74 15.80
CA GLU A 128 3.54 19.69 16.72
C GLU A 128 5.00 19.29 17.03
N LYS A 129 5.26 17.98 17.17
CA LYS A 129 6.57 17.46 17.59
C LYS A 129 7.53 17.16 16.44
N LYS A 130 7.01 16.89 15.23
CA LYS A 130 7.77 16.53 14.00
C LYS A 130 8.96 15.59 14.25
N PRO A 131 8.75 14.44 14.90
CA PRO A 131 9.87 13.59 15.26
C PRO A 131 10.43 12.86 14.02
N GLU A 132 11.72 12.55 14.10
CA GLU A 132 12.54 12.17 12.94
C GLU A 132 12.15 10.80 12.36
N CYS A 133 11.80 9.82 13.22
CA CYS A 133 11.44 8.49 12.77
C CYS A 133 10.12 8.51 12.01
N PHE A 134 9.07 9.09 12.59
CA PHE A 134 7.76 9.18 11.95
C PHE A 134 7.84 9.93 10.61
N SER A 135 8.67 10.98 10.53
CA SER A 135 8.82 11.78 9.32
C SER A 135 9.62 11.10 8.20
N SER A 136 10.44 10.10 8.52
CA SER A 136 11.29 9.38 7.57
C SER A 136 10.86 7.93 7.31
N TRP A 137 9.82 7.47 8.02
CA TRP A 137 9.34 6.11 7.94
C TRP A 137 8.57 5.85 6.63
N SER A 138 8.89 4.73 5.99
CA SER A 138 8.11 4.16 4.90
C SER A 138 7.86 2.68 5.19
N PRO A 139 6.60 2.26 5.46
CA PRO A 139 6.26 0.87 5.72
C PRO A 139 6.29 -0.02 4.48
N PHE A 140 6.30 0.58 3.29
CA PHE A 140 6.33 -0.15 2.03
C PHE A 140 7.70 0.09 1.42
N LEU A 141 8.65 -0.76 1.76
CA LEU A 141 10.02 -0.67 1.25
C LEU A 141 10.04 -1.25 -0.16
N ASP A 142 10.52 -0.47 -1.14
CA ASP A 142 10.92 -1.05 -2.41
C ASP A 142 12.06 -2.03 -2.14
N LYS A 143 11.90 -3.28 -2.61
CA LYS A 143 12.93 -4.31 -2.54
C LYS A 143 14.22 -3.81 -3.18
N GLU A 144 14.12 -2.92 -4.15
CA GLU A 144 15.24 -2.27 -4.82
C GLU A 144 15.35 -0.80 -4.39
N LYS A 145 16.46 -0.44 -3.73
CA LYS A 145 16.85 0.96 -3.56
C LYS A 145 18.15 1.19 -4.34
N ASN A 146 18.13 2.08 -5.32
CA ASN A 146 19.29 2.38 -6.19
C ASN A 146 19.85 1.12 -6.91
N GLY A 147 18.99 0.19 -7.34
CA GLY A 147 19.38 -1.03 -8.06
C GLY A 147 20.06 -2.10 -7.20
N THR A 148 20.05 -1.96 -5.87
CA THR A 148 20.49 -3.02 -4.94
C THR A 148 19.28 -3.57 -4.20
N GLU A 149 19.14 -4.91 -4.24
CA GLU A 149 18.10 -5.62 -3.49
C GLU A 149 18.42 -5.55 -1.98
N LYS A 150 17.46 -5.09 -1.18
CA LYS A 150 17.57 -5.13 0.29
C LYS A 150 17.42 -6.56 0.77
N SER A 151 18.28 -6.99 1.68
CA SER A 151 18.11 -8.31 2.30
C SER A 151 16.86 -8.34 3.17
N GLN A 152 16.27 -9.53 3.32
CA GLN A 152 15.14 -9.76 4.21
C GLN A 152 15.43 -9.30 5.65
N ASP A 153 16.65 -9.50 6.13
CA ASP A 153 17.10 -9.04 7.45
C ASP A 153 17.08 -7.51 7.58
N GLU A 154 17.49 -6.79 6.53
CA GLU A 154 17.45 -5.33 6.52
C GLU A 154 16.02 -4.80 6.53
N ILE A 155 15.11 -5.45 5.78
CA ILE A 155 13.68 -5.16 5.77
C ILE A 155 13.10 -5.36 7.17
N CYS A 156 13.31 -6.54 7.77
CA CYS A 156 12.80 -6.85 9.11
C CYS A 156 13.32 -5.88 10.17
N LYS A 157 14.62 -5.57 10.16
CA LYS A 157 15.25 -4.73 11.19
C LYS A 157 14.78 -3.27 11.15
N ASN A 158 14.48 -2.76 9.95
CA ASN A 158 14.16 -1.34 9.75
C ASN A 158 12.69 -1.09 9.42
N PHE A 159 11.84 -2.10 9.51
CA PHE A 159 10.43 -1.99 9.13
C PHE A 159 9.70 -0.87 9.88
N PHE A 160 9.96 -0.71 11.18
CA PHE A 160 9.43 0.38 12.02
C PHE A 160 10.45 1.50 12.22
N GLY A 161 11.25 1.77 11.18
CA GLY A 161 12.34 2.74 11.20
C GLY A 161 13.63 2.16 11.79
N LYS A 162 14.70 2.93 11.67
CA LYS A 162 16.03 2.55 12.17
C LYS A 162 15.96 2.25 13.67
N ASP A 163 16.48 1.10 14.06
CA ASP A 163 16.50 0.64 15.46
C ASP A 163 15.10 0.62 16.12
N ASN A 164 14.05 0.43 15.32
CA ASN A 164 12.64 0.45 15.76
C ASN A 164 12.23 1.75 16.46
N CYS A 165 12.78 2.89 16.03
CA CYS A 165 12.52 4.20 16.62
C CYS A 165 11.01 4.55 16.72
N MET A 166 10.17 4.01 15.83
CA MET A 166 8.73 4.29 15.79
C MET A 166 8.04 3.91 17.10
N LYS A 167 8.45 2.81 17.73
CA LYS A 167 7.88 2.36 19.01
C LYS A 167 7.95 3.46 20.05
N LYS A 168 9.14 4.05 20.19
CA LYS A 168 9.40 5.10 21.18
C LYS A 168 8.56 6.34 20.84
N GLU A 169 8.64 6.82 19.60
CA GLU A 169 7.96 8.05 19.20
C GLU A 169 6.44 7.97 19.33
N VAL A 170 5.83 6.86 18.92
CA VAL A 170 4.38 6.65 19.04
C VAL A 170 3.96 6.48 20.49
N THR A 171 4.73 5.74 21.30
CA THR A 171 4.41 5.55 22.72
C THR A 171 4.50 6.85 23.51
N GLU A 172 5.52 7.68 23.25
CA GLU A 172 5.74 8.96 23.94
C GLU A 172 4.81 10.08 23.46
N THR A 173 4.35 10.02 22.21
CA THR A 173 3.47 11.05 21.63
C THR A 173 2.00 10.73 21.82
N CYS A 174 1.64 9.45 21.75
CA CYS A 174 0.27 8.99 21.79
C CYS A 174 0.06 8.07 22.99
N SER A 175 0.31 6.77 22.82
CA SER A 175 0.35 5.79 23.91
C SER A 175 0.88 4.44 23.41
N LYS A 176 1.08 3.51 24.35
CA LYS A 176 1.39 2.11 24.03
C LYS A 176 0.29 1.44 23.19
N LYS A 177 -0.97 1.83 23.35
CA LYS A 177 -2.10 1.25 22.60
C LYS A 177 -2.05 1.67 21.13
N GLU A 178 -1.79 2.94 20.85
CA GLU A 178 -1.64 3.39 19.46
C GLU A 178 -0.42 2.76 18.78
N TRP A 179 0.68 2.53 19.52
CA TRP A 179 1.81 1.76 19.02
C TRP A 179 1.42 0.33 18.62
N GLN A 180 0.75 -0.40 19.52
CA GLN A 180 0.31 -1.77 19.24
C GLN A 180 -0.62 -1.83 18.02
N GLY A 181 -1.58 -0.91 17.93
CA GLY A 181 -2.47 -0.83 16.77
C GLY A 181 -1.71 -0.57 15.46
N LEU A 182 -0.78 0.39 15.45
CA LEU A 182 0.02 0.71 14.27
C LEU A 182 0.86 -0.50 13.86
N ARG A 183 1.54 -1.11 14.83
CA ARG A 183 2.40 -2.27 14.61
C ARG A 183 1.61 -3.44 14.03
N ASP A 184 0.52 -3.82 14.68
CA ASP A 184 -0.28 -4.99 14.30
C ASP A 184 -0.93 -4.80 12.93
N HIS A 185 -1.41 -3.59 12.63
CA HIS A 185 -1.98 -3.26 11.32
C HIS A 185 -0.94 -3.37 10.20
N PHE A 186 0.23 -2.76 10.38
CA PHE A 186 1.25 -2.73 9.34
C PHE A 186 1.94 -4.09 9.14
N ILE A 187 2.08 -4.93 10.18
CA ILE A 187 2.51 -6.33 10.02
C ILE A 187 1.48 -7.11 9.18
N LYS A 188 0.19 -6.96 9.49
CA LYS A 188 -0.88 -7.68 8.81
C LYS A 188 -0.96 -7.37 7.31
N ILE A 189 -0.71 -6.12 6.93
CA ILE A 189 -0.88 -5.67 5.55
C ILE A 189 0.41 -5.70 4.73
N THR A 190 1.57 -6.02 5.31
CA THR A 190 2.83 -6.07 4.56
C THR A 190 3.34 -7.51 4.43
N PRO A 191 3.11 -8.18 3.29
CA PRO A 191 3.52 -9.57 3.10
C PRO A 191 5.02 -9.79 3.28
N ASP A 192 5.84 -8.80 2.90
CA ASP A 192 7.30 -8.87 2.96
C ASP A 192 7.85 -8.99 4.38
N VAL A 193 7.04 -8.73 5.42
CA VAL A 193 7.48 -8.87 6.82
C VAL A 193 6.83 -10.02 7.57
N LYS A 194 6.11 -10.90 6.87
CA LYS A 194 5.39 -12.02 7.49
C LYS A 194 6.32 -12.98 8.25
N ASP A 195 7.55 -13.14 7.78
CA ASP A 195 8.56 -14.01 8.41
C ASP A 195 9.43 -13.24 9.42
N CYS A 196 9.21 -11.94 9.58
CA CYS A 196 9.86 -11.13 10.60
C CYS A 196 9.14 -11.32 11.94
N LYS A 197 9.88 -11.60 13.02
CA LYS A 197 9.35 -11.72 14.39
C LYS A 197 9.08 -10.35 15.00
N LEU A 198 8.08 -9.63 14.49
CA LEU A 198 7.80 -8.23 14.84
C LEU A 198 6.70 -8.08 15.90
N GLU A 199 5.99 -9.16 16.24
CA GLU A 199 4.86 -9.16 17.18
C GLU A 199 5.26 -8.81 18.62
N ASP A 200 6.52 -9.02 18.96
CA ASP A 200 7.10 -8.73 20.28
C ASP A 200 7.67 -7.31 20.40
N LEU A 201 7.68 -6.53 19.29
CA LEU A 201 8.19 -5.16 19.27
C LEU A 201 7.30 -4.17 20.03
#